data_AF-I0R3A5-F1
#
_entry.id   AF-I0R3A5-F1
#
_cell.length_a   1.000
_cell.length_b   1.000
_cell.length_c   1.000
_cell.angle_alpha   90.00
_cell.angle_beta   90.00
_cell.angle_gamma   90.00
#
_symmetry.space_group_name_H-M   'P 1'
#
loop_
_entity.id
_entity.type
_entity.pdbx_description
1 polymer ?
#
loop_
_entity_poly.entity_id
_entity_poly.type
_entity_poly.pdbx_seq_one_letter_code
_entity_poly.pdbx_strand_id
1 'polypeptide(L)'
;MLLLPALIMLFATVLGSVTFATDRIALEAKGFEAARSLAIGLDLVSEEGIEIEKSVEGALTCAKITKQSLMPMSTKLCVMQVGQ
;
A
#
# COMPACT_ATOMS: atom_id res chain seq x y z
N MET A 1 6.14 35.87 -21.93
CA MET A 1 6.89 34.60 -21.98
C MET A 1 6.71 33.79 -20.68
N LEU A 2 5.47 33.41 -20.35
CA LEU A 2 5.13 32.64 -19.13
C LEU A 2 4.24 31.42 -19.41
N LEU A 3 3.84 31.21 -20.67
CA LEU A 3 2.91 30.14 -21.03
C LEU A 3 3.57 28.76 -20.97
N LEU A 4 4.83 28.67 -21.42
CA LEU A 4 5.57 27.41 -21.45
C LEU A 4 5.90 26.87 -20.03
N PRO A 5 6.38 27.68 -19.07
CA PRO A 5 6.57 27.22 -17.70
C PRO A 5 5.26 26.80 -17.01
N ALA A 6 4.15 27.50 -17.28
CA ALA A 6 2.85 27.19 -16.70
C ALA A 6 2.32 25.83 -17.19
N LEU A 7 2.49 25.53 -18.49
CA LEU A 7 2.13 24.23 -19.05
C LEU A 7 2.96 23.11 -18.44
N ILE A 8 4.28 23.29 -18.30
CA ILE A 8 5.16 22.30 -17.69
C ILE A 8 4.76 22.00 -16.24
N MET A 9 4.45 23.03 -15.44
CA MET A 9 3.93 22.82 -14.08
C MET A 9 2.61 22.03 -14.07
N LEU A 10 1.70 22.34 -14.99
CA LEU A 10 0.40 21.67 -15.06
C LEU A 10 0.55 20.18 -15.42
N PHE A 11 1.43 19.84 -16.37
CA PHE A 11 1.68 18.43 -16.67
C PHE A 11 2.39 17.70 -15.53
N ALA A 12 3.35 18.35 -14.86
CA ALA A 12 4.03 17.77 -13.72
C ALA A 12 3.09 17.46 -12.55
N THR A 13 2.13 18.35 -12.25
CA THR A 13 1.14 18.12 -11.18
C THR A 13 0.16 17.01 -11.53
N VAL A 14 -0.27 16.92 -12.79
CA VAL A 14 -1.15 15.82 -13.24
C VAL A 14 -0.42 14.48 -13.18
N LEU A 15 0.80 14.39 -13.72
CA LEU A 15 1.61 13.17 -13.69
C LEU A 15 1.94 12.74 -12.25
N GLY A 16 2.29 13.68 -11.39
CA GLY A 16 2.52 13.42 -9.96
C GLY A 16 1.27 12.87 -9.26
N SER A 17 0.09 13.43 -9.55
CA SER A 17 -1.18 12.99 -8.96
C SER A 17 -1.58 11.58 -9.39
N VAL A 18 -1.39 11.26 -10.67
CA VAL A 18 -1.63 9.90 -11.20
C VAL A 18 -0.66 8.91 -10.57
N THR A 19 0.62 9.24 -10.50
CA THR A 19 1.65 8.37 -9.88
C THR A 19 1.31 8.08 -8.42
N PHE A 20 0.90 9.09 -7.66
CA PHE A 20 0.48 8.93 -6.27
C PHE A 20 -0.78 8.05 -6.12
N ALA A 21 -1.77 8.21 -7.00
CA ALA A 21 -2.96 7.37 -7.01
C ALA A 21 -2.63 5.91 -7.35
N THR A 22 -1.75 5.67 -8.33
CA THR A 22 -1.30 4.32 -8.67
C THR A 22 -0.51 3.69 -7.53
N ASP A 23 0.33 4.45 -6.83
CA ASP A 23 1.11 3.96 -5.68
C ASP A 23 0.19 3.54 -4.51
N ARG A 24 -0.91 4.28 -4.27
CA ARG A 24 -1.98 3.89 -3.33
C ARG A 24 -2.60 2.55 -3.70
N ILE A 25 -3.01 2.38 -4.96
CA ILE A 25 -3.66 1.15 -5.44
C ILE A 25 -2.71 -0.03 -5.34
N ALA A 26 -1.44 0.16 -5.72
CA ALA A 26 -0.41 -0.87 -5.58
C ALA A 26 -0.18 -1.27 -4.12
N LEU A 27 -0.22 -0.29 -3.19
CA LEU A 27 -0.08 -0.56 -1.76
C LEU A 27 -1.29 -1.32 -1.19
N GLU A 28 -2.52 -1.02 -1.63
CA GLU A 28 -3.72 -1.76 -1.25
C GLU A 28 -3.71 -3.19 -1.80
N ALA A 29 -3.27 -3.38 -3.05
CA ALA A 29 -3.10 -4.70 -3.64
C ALA A 29 -2.09 -5.55 -2.87
N LYS A 30 -0.93 -4.97 -2.52
CA LYS A 30 0.06 -5.62 -1.64
C LYS A 30 -0.51 -5.88 -0.24
N GLY A 31 -1.32 -4.95 0.29
CA GLY A 31 -2.08 -5.07 1.54
C GLY A 31 -2.94 -6.34 1.57
N PHE A 32 -3.71 -6.53 0.50
CA PHE A 32 -4.58 -7.68 0.33
C PHE A 32 -3.80 -8.98 0.13
N GLU A 33 -2.75 -8.96 -0.69
CA GLU A 33 -1.89 -10.13 -0.91
C GLU A 33 -1.23 -10.60 0.38
N ALA A 34 -0.74 -9.66 1.19
CA ALA A 34 -0.13 -9.96 2.47
C ALA A 34 -1.15 -10.48 3.50
N ALA A 35 -2.33 -9.86 3.59
CA ALA A 35 -3.40 -10.33 4.45
C ALA A 35 -3.84 -11.76 4.06
N ARG A 36 -3.95 -12.04 2.76
CA ARG A 36 -4.32 -13.34 2.23
C ARG A 36 -3.25 -14.41 2.47
N SER A 37 -1.97 -14.12 2.23
CA SER A 37 -0.90 -15.08 2.52
C SER A 37 -0.80 -15.37 4.03
N LEU A 38 -0.97 -14.34 4.87
CA LEU A 38 -1.11 -14.50 6.32
C LEU A 38 -2.28 -15.40 6.72
N ALA A 39 -3.43 -15.26 6.05
CA ALA A 39 -4.60 -16.11 6.31
C ALA A 39 -4.39 -17.57 5.92
N ILE A 40 -3.50 -17.84 4.95
CA ILE A 40 -3.15 -19.19 4.47
C ILE A 40 -1.90 -19.74 5.21
N GLY A 41 -1.29 -18.95 6.09
CA GLY A 41 -0.11 -19.36 6.87
C GLY A 41 1.22 -19.28 6.12
N LEU A 42 1.28 -18.58 4.99
CA LEU A 42 2.55 -18.29 4.30
C LEU A 42 3.27 -17.12 4.97
N ASP A 43 4.58 -17.28 5.15
CA ASP A 43 5.46 -16.24 5.68
C ASP A 43 5.60 -15.08 4.69
N LEU A 44 5.53 -13.85 5.19
CA LEU A 44 5.55 -12.65 4.37
C LEU A 44 6.98 -12.20 4.13
N VAL A 45 7.37 -12.13 2.85
CA VAL A 45 8.61 -11.46 2.48
C VAL A 45 8.39 -9.95 2.58
N SER A 46 8.97 -9.33 3.61
CA SER A 46 9.01 -7.88 3.75
C SER A 46 9.93 -7.32 2.65
N GLU A 47 9.37 -6.61 1.68
CA GLU A 47 10.14 -5.83 0.71
C GLU A 47 10.79 -4.61 1.39
N GLU A 48 11.97 -4.19 0.90
CA GLU A 48 12.68 -3.02 1.42
C GLU A 48 11.77 -1.76 1.44
N GLY A 49 11.65 -1.13 2.60
CA GLY A 49 10.83 0.08 2.80
C GLY A 49 9.34 -0.18 3.06
N ILE A 50 8.92 -1.43 3.21
CA ILE A 50 7.55 -1.81 3.58
C ILE A 50 7.59 -2.54 4.93
N GLU A 51 7.01 -1.92 5.97
CA GLU A 51 6.81 -2.56 7.26
C GLU A 51 5.44 -3.25 7.28
N ILE A 52 5.43 -4.57 7.55
CA ILE A 52 4.19 -5.34 7.66
C ILE A 52 3.98 -5.75 9.12
N GLU A 53 2.99 -5.16 9.76
CA GLU A 53 2.59 -5.45 11.13
C GLU A 53 1.44 -6.46 11.11
N LYS A 54 1.67 -7.67 11.63
CA LYS A 54 0.63 -8.67 11.83
C LYS A 54 -0.08 -8.41 13.15
N SER A 55 -1.40 -8.28 13.10
CA SER A 55 -2.25 -8.28 14.30
C SER A 55 -3.32 -9.34 14.17
N VAL A 56 -3.55 -10.13 15.21
CA VAL A 56 -4.60 -11.15 15.26
C VAL A 56 -5.67 -10.66 16.24
N GLU A 57 -6.83 -10.27 15.70
CA GLU A 57 -7.98 -9.80 16.48
C GLU A 57 -9.06 -10.89 16.45
N GLY A 58 -8.97 -11.87 17.36
CA GLY A 58 -9.91 -12.98 17.45
C GLY A 58 -9.83 -13.93 16.25
N ALA A 59 -10.90 -14.04 15.46
CA ALA A 59 -10.97 -14.87 14.25
C ALA A 59 -10.46 -14.16 12.98
N LEU A 60 -10.00 -12.90 13.11
CA LEU A 60 -9.53 -12.06 12.01
C LEU A 60 -8.01 -11.94 12.08
N THR A 61 -7.34 -12.22 10.96
CA THR A 61 -5.93 -11.91 10.77
C THR A 61 -5.84 -10.58 10.03
N CYS A 62 -5.27 -9.57 10.69
CA CYS A 62 -5.04 -8.25 10.13
C CYS A 62 -3.58 -8.08 9.72
N ALA A 63 -3.37 -7.58 8.51
CA ALA A 63 -2.08 -7.11 8.02
C ALA A 63 -2.15 -5.59 7.91
N LYS A 64 -1.31 -4.89 8.67
CA LYS A 64 -1.08 -3.46 8.51
C LYS A 64 0.19 -3.29 7.70
N ILE A 65 0.06 -2.75 6.50
CA ILE A 65 1.20 -2.42 5.65
C ILE A 65 1.47 -0.93 5.74
N THR A 66 2.67 -0.58 6.16
CA THR A 66 3.17 0.79 6.19
C THR A 66 4.31 0.92 5.19
N LYS A 67 4.14 1.75 4.16
CA LYS A 67 5.22 2.10 3.22
C LYS A 67 5.95 3.33 3.72
N GLN A 68 7.23 3.17 4.04
CA GLN A 68 8.10 4.24 4.47
C GLN A 68 8.62 4.98 3.22
N SER A 69 7.91 6.03 2.81
CA SER A 69 8.29 6.90 1.69
C SER A 69 8.13 8.38 2.07
N LEU A 70 8.46 9.29 1.15
CA LEU A 70 8.33 10.75 1.32
C LEU A 70 6.93 11.18 1.80
N MET A 71 5.89 10.39 1.49
CA MET A 71 4.57 10.49 2.09
C MET A 71 4.21 9.13 2.72
N PRO A 72 4.20 9.01 4.07
CA PRO A 72 3.92 7.72 4.71
C PRO A 72 2.48 7.31 4.42
N MET A 73 2.33 6.11 3.85
CA MET A 73 1.03 5.51 3.59
C MET A 73 0.89 4.22 4.40
N SER A 74 -0.21 4.12 5.14
CA SER A 74 -0.58 2.93 5.89
C SER A 74 -1.92 2.41 5.38
N THR A 75 -2.01 1.11 5.15
CA THR A 75 -3.28 0.42 4.92
C THR A 75 -3.39 -0.75 5.91
N LYS A 76 -4.54 -0.88 6.56
CA LYS A 76 -4.86 -2.02 7.44
C LYS A 76 -5.94 -2.83 6.74
N LEU A 77 -5.61 -4.07 6.39
CA LEU A 77 -6.59 -5.02 5.89
C LEU A 77 -6.75 -6.15 6.89
N CYS A 78 -8.00 -6.53 7.16
CA CYS A 78 -8.34 -7.66 8.00
C CYS A 78 -9.10 -8.69 7.18
N VAL A 79 -8.67 -9.94 7.27
CA VAL A 79 -9.31 -11.08 6.59
C VAL A 79 -9.61 -12.15 7.63
N MET A 80 -10.73 -12.87 7.46
CA MET A 80 -10.98 -14.08 8.25
C MET A 80 -10.00 -15.17 7.82
N GLN A 81 -9.46 -15.92 8.79
CA GLN A 81 -8.67 -17.12 8.45
C GLN A 81 -9.56 -18.12 7.72
N VAL A 82 -9.11 -18.59 6.56
CA VAL A 82 -9.77 -19.63 5.79
C VAL A 82 -8.92 -20.89 5.91
N GLY A 83 -9.34 -21.81 6.78
CA GLY A 83 -8.61 -23.04 7.09
C GLY A 83 -8.19 -23.07 8.56
N GLN A 84 -8.83 -23.97 9.31
CA GLN A 84 -8.46 -24.36 10.66
C GLN A 84 -7.49 -25.54 10.58
#